data_AF-A0A9E7MYJ6-F1
#
_entry.id   AF-A0A9E7MYJ6-F1
#
_cell.length_a   1.000
_cell.length_b   1.000
_cell.length_c   1.000
_cell.angle_alpha   90.00
_cell.angle_beta   90.00
_cell.angle_gamma   90.00
#
_symmetry.space_group_name_H-M   'P 1'
#
loop_
_entity.id
_entity.type
_entity.pdbx_description
1 polymer ?
#
loop_
_entity_poly.entity_id
_entity_poly.type
_entity_poly.pdbx_seq_one_letter_code
_entity_poly.pdbx_strand_id
1 'polypeptide(L)'
;MLVFIECESSSVEGCLKELREKAQVLDRIPGKIDKAKVELSFGAFMSIKIALSVKPDKNYDKIIIAEYSSGKDVLERLQEKMGQKIKNAEVVDFAFGTYTMPITRRKYAVGIAVANVPRERENLESLSIEERRAILRKALELFEWNPKALNISEIARLFNVSRDSIYNDIEHILKERE
;
A
#
# COMPACT_ATOMS: atom_id res chain seq x y z
N MET A 1 9.16 11.81 -6.15
CA MET A 1 8.07 12.42 -6.92
C MET A 1 7.08 13.05 -5.96
N LEU A 2 6.57 14.24 -6.27
CA LEU A 2 5.55 14.91 -5.45
C LEU A 2 4.16 14.65 -6.01
N VAL A 3 3.20 14.37 -5.14
CA VAL A 3 1.79 14.18 -5.49
C VAL A 3 0.95 15.06 -4.57
N PHE A 4 0.01 15.80 -5.15
CA PHE A 4 -0.93 16.64 -4.42
C PHE A 4 -2.34 16.17 -4.73
N ILE A 5 -3.14 15.97 -3.70
CA ILE A 5 -4.55 15.61 -3.78
C ILE A 5 -5.33 16.62 -2.96
N GLU A 6 -6.30 17.27 -3.58
CA GLU A 6 -7.21 18.21 -2.93
C GLU A 6 -8.64 17.80 -3.25
N CYS A 7 -9.51 17.82 -2.24
CA CYS A 7 -10.93 17.47 -2.36
C CYS A 7 -11.75 18.45 -1.53
N GLU A 8 -12.93 18.81 -2.01
CA GLU A 8 -13.82 19.72 -1.31
C GLU A 8 -15.28 19.33 -1.57
N SER A 9 -16.09 19.26 -0.51
CA SER A 9 -17.51 18.99 -0.67
C SER A 9 -18.36 19.57 0.46
N SER A 10 -19.64 19.80 0.17
CA SER A 10 -20.64 20.18 1.15
C SER A 10 -21.13 19.03 2.02
N SER A 11 -20.78 17.78 1.67
CA SER A 11 -21.09 16.58 2.46
C SER A 11 -19.83 15.78 2.76
N VAL A 12 -19.80 15.14 3.93
CA VAL A 12 -18.69 14.26 4.34
C VAL A 12 -18.58 13.09 3.36
N GLU A 13 -19.70 12.48 2.99
CA GLU A 13 -19.73 11.37 2.03
C GLU A 13 -19.19 11.77 0.66
N GLY A 14 -19.58 12.95 0.17
CA GLY A 14 -19.11 13.49 -1.11
C GLY A 14 -17.60 13.72 -1.12
N CYS A 15 -17.07 14.39 -0.09
CA CYS A 15 -15.64 14.69 0.02
C CYS A 15 -14.80 13.41 0.07
N LEU A 16 -15.23 12.42 0.86
CA LEU A 16 -14.52 11.14 0.99
C LEU A 16 -14.60 10.29 -0.27
N LYS A 17 -15.70 10.37 -1.02
CA LYS A 17 -15.84 9.69 -2.32
C LYS A 17 -14.85 10.29 -3.32
N GLU A 18 -14.82 11.61 -3.46
CA GLU A 18 -13.88 12.31 -4.34
C GLU A 18 -12.42 11.98 -4.00
N LEU A 19 -12.09 11.95 -2.70
CA LEU A 19 -10.76 11.58 -2.23
C LEU A 19 -10.36 10.17 -2.69
N ARG A 20 -11.26 9.19 -2.57
CA ARG A 20 -10.99 7.80 -3.01
C ARG A 20 -10.78 7.71 -4.52
N GLU A 21 -11.54 8.46 -5.30
CA GLU A 21 -11.38 8.52 -6.75
C GLU A 21 -10.03 9.13 -7.14
N LYS A 22 -9.66 10.26 -6.55
CA LYS A 22 -8.36 10.91 -6.80
C LYS A 22 -7.18 10.08 -6.30
N ALA A 23 -7.34 9.34 -5.20
CA ALA A 23 -6.29 8.49 -4.64
C ALA A 23 -5.87 7.33 -5.55
N GLN A 24 -6.70 6.91 -6.51
CA GLN A 24 -6.36 5.84 -7.49
C GLN A 24 -5.11 6.15 -8.32
N VAL A 25 -4.70 7.43 -8.41
CA VAL A 25 -3.44 7.80 -9.04
C VAL A 25 -2.23 7.10 -8.40
N LEU A 26 -2.30 6.79 -7.09
CA LEU A 26 -1.21 6.17 -6.34
C LEU A 26 -0.93 4.72 -6.76
N ASP A 27 -1.93 4.01 -7.31
CA ASP A 27 -1.80 2.63 -7.76
C ASP A 27 -0.85 2.52 -8.96
N ARG A 28 -0.77 3.57 -9.78
CA ARG A 28 0.08 3.64 -10.98
C ARG A 28 1.49 4.13 -10.69
N ILE A 29 1.73 4.60 -9.47
CA ILE A 29 2.99 5.22 -9.07
C ILE A 29 3.81 4.17 -8.33
N PRO A 30 4.95 3.69 -8.84
CA PRO A 30 5.81 2.80 -8.08
C PRO A 30 6.48 3.55 -6.92
N GLY A 31 6.81 2.82 -5.85
CA GLY A 31 7.55 3.37 -4.72
C GLY A 31 6.80 3.42 -3.39
N LYS A 32 7.49 3.93 -2.37
CA LYS A 32 7.00 4.14 -1.00
C LYS A 32 6.77 5.64 -0.74
N ILE A 33 5.72 5.98 0.00
CA ILE A 33 5.54 7.34 0.54
C ILE A 33 6.56 7.56 1.65
N ASP A 34 7.50 8.47 1.42
CA ASP A 34 8.58 8.85 2.35
C ASP A 34 8.11 9.93 3.33
N LYS A 35 7.33 10.89 2.82
CA LYS A 35 6.75 11.99 3.61
C LYS A 35 5.33 12.25 3.13
N ALA A 36 4.47 12.59 4.08
CA ALA A 36 3.11 13.03 3.81
C ALA A 36 2.78 14.24 4.68
N LYS A 37 1.86 15.06 4.19
CA LYS A 37 1.17 16.09 4.97
C LYS A 37 -0.31 16.01 4.66
N VAL A 38 -1.12 15.71 5.66
CA VAL A 38 -2.58 15.62 5.59
C VAL A 38 -3.17 16.80 6.35
N GLU A 39 -3.97 17.60 5.67
CA GLU A 39 -4.75 18.67 6.27
C GLU A 39 -6.24 18.41 6.06
N LEU A 40 -6.99 18.49 7.16
CA LEU A 40 -8.43 18.33 7.19
C LEU A 40 -9.02 19.59 7.81
N SER A 41 -9.96 20.23 7.11
CA SER A 41 -10.64 21.42 7.61
C SER A 41 -12.15 21.33 7.42
N PHE A 42 -12.85 21.98 8.34
CA PHE A 42 -14.30 22.08 8.35
C PHE A 42 -14.67 23.56 8.36
N GLY A 43 -15.16 24.06 7.22
CA GLY A 43 -15.69 25.42 7.07
C GLY A 43 -17.11 25.37 6.53
N ALA A 44 -17.45 26.26 5.59
CA ALA A 44 -18.68 26.16 4.81
C ALA A 44 -18.73 24.83 4.02
N PHE A 45 -17.55 24.35 3.60
CA PHE A 45 -17.34 23.06 3.01
C PHE A 45 -16.30 22.29 3.83
N MET A 46 -16.33 20.96 3.70
CA MET A 46 -15.25 20.11 4.18
C MET A 46 -14.18 20.08 3.10
N SER A 47 -12.92 20.32 3.47
CA SER A 47 -11.79 20.21 2.55
C SER A 47 -10.70 19.30 3.09
N ILE A 48 -10.08 18.56 2.17
CA ILE A 48 -8.97 17.65 2.43
C ILE A 48 -7.83 18.01 1.49
N LYS A 49 -6.64 18.23 2.06
CA LYS A 49 -5.42 18.47 1.28
C LYS A 49 -4.37 17.46 1.70
N ILE A 50 -3.81 16.76 0.74
CA ILE A 50 -2.79 15.74 0.95
C ILE A 50 -1.63 16.03 0.02
N ALA A 51 -0.45 16.25 0.60
CA ALA A 51 0.81 16.36 -0.12
C ALA A 51 1.67 15.13 0.20
N LEU A 52 2.17 14.44 -0.82
CA LEU A 52 2.95 13.21 -0.68
C LEU A 52 4.28 13.34 -1.41
N SER A 53 5.33 12.81 -0.82
CA SER A 53 6.62 12.56 -1.48
C SER A 53 6.82 11.06 -1.62
N VAL A 54 6.83 10.56 -2.85
CA VAL A 54 7.04 9.14 -3.17
C VAL A 54 8.48 8.91 -3.63
N LYS A 55 9.18 7.98 -2.99
CA LYS A 55 10.49 7.48 -3.40
C LYS A 55 10.34 6.20 -4.22
N PRO A 56 10.92 6.12 -5.43
CA PRO A 56 10.76 4.97 -6.33
C PRO A 56 11.57 3.72 -5.92
N ASP A 57 12.19 3.70 -4.74
CA ASP A 57 13.20 2.70 -4.35
C ASP A 57 12.62 1.42 -3.72
N LYS A 58 11.33 1.39 -3.38
CA LYS A 58 10.72 0.32 -2.58
C LYS A 58 9.36 -0.13 -3.09
N ASN A 59 9.10 -1.44 -3.00
CA ASN A 59 7.85 -2.06 -3.42
C ASN A 59 6.84 -2.03 -2.27
N TYR A 60 6.01 -0.98 -2.23
CA TYR A 60 4.92 -0.82 -1.25
C TYR A 60 3.62 -0.50 -1.96
N ASP A 61 2.52 -1.06 -1.46
CA ASP A 61 1.19 -0.55 -1.77
C ASP A 61 0.98 0.74 -0.99
N LYS A 62 0.49 1.77 -1.68
CA LYS A 62 0.25 3.08 -1.10
C LYS A 62 -1.24 3.25 -0.96
N ILE A 63 -1.70 3.51 0.25
CA ILE A 63 -3.13 3.63 0.52
C ILE A 63 -3.44 4.93 1.25
N ILE A 64 -4.58 5.52 0.90
CA ILE A 64 -5.21 6.59 1.67
C ILE A 64 -6.47 5.99 2.27
N ILE A 65 -6.47 5.86 3.60
CA ILE A 65 -7.61 5.38 4.37
C ILE A 65 -8.40 6.61 4.79
N ALA A 66 -9.66 6.69 4.41
CA ALA A 66 -10.52 7.80 4.75
C ALA A 66 -11.88 7.29 5.19
N GLU A 67 -12.21 7.52 6.46
CA GLU A 67 -13.40 7.00 7.13
C GLU A 67 -14.13 8.08 7.90
N TYR A 68 -15.43 7.86 8.11
CA TYR A 68 -16.22 8.70 8.98
C TYR A 68 -17.22 7.90 9.82
N SER A 69 -17.68 8.53 10.88
CA SER A 69 -18.76 8.07 11.74
C SER A 69 -19.69 9.24 12.05
N SER A 70 -20.94 8.93 12.42
CA SER A 70 -21.91 9.95 12.81
C SER A 70 -22.85 9.42 13.90
N GLY A 71 -23.46 10.33 14.67
CA GLY A 71 -24.39 9.99 15.75
C GLY A 71 -23.75 10.04 17.14
N LYS A 72 -24.02 9.03 17.98
CA LYS A 72 -23.38 8.85 19.29
C LYS A 72 -22.03 8.14 19.14
N ASP A 73 -21.11 8.42 20.07
CA ASP A 73 -19.82 7.72 20.20
C ASP A 73 -19.00 7.73 18.90
N VAL A 74 -19.04 8.86 18.21
CA VAL A 74 -18.46 9.00 16.86
C VAL A 74 -16.96 8.71 16.85
N LEU A 75 -16.21 9.15 17.86
CA LEU A 75 -14.77 8.96 17.89
C LEU A 75 -14.38 7.49 18.06
N GLU A 76 -15.03 6.78 18.98
CA GLU A 76 -14.77 5.35 19.21
C GLU A 76 -15.07 4.52 17.97
N ARG A 77 -16.22 4.77 17.33
CA ARG A 77 -16.59 4.10 16.07
C ARG A 77 -15.63 4.43 14.93
N LEU A 78 -15.13 5.67 14.87
CA LEU A 78 -14.14 6.05 13.87
C LEU A 78 -12.81 5.33 14.12
N GLN A 79 -12.36 5.29 15.37
CA GLN A 79 -11.12 4.63 15.76
C GLN A 79 -11.17 3.13 15.43
N GLU A 80 -12.30 2.47 15.70
CA GLU A 80 -12.48 1.06 15.35
C GLU A 80 -12.40 0.83 13.83
N LYS A 81 -13.14 1.64 13.04
CA LYS A 81 -13.12 1.56 11.56
C LYS A 81 -11.72 1.80 10.98
N MET A 82 -11.03 2.83 11.46
CA MET A 82 -9.67 3.17 11.03
C MET A 82 -8.70 2.06 11.44
N GLY A 83 -8.78 1.60 12.69
CA GLY A 83 -7.91 0.55 13.23
C GLY A 83 -8.00 -0.76 12.45
N GLN A 84 -9.19 -1.18 12.05
CA GLN A 84 -9.38 -2.36 11.21
C GLN A 84 -8.65 -2.26 9.86
N LYS A 85 -8.58 -1.07 9.28
CA LYS A 85 -7.93 -0.83 7.98
C LYS A 85 -6.42 -0.59 8.07
N ILE A 86 -5.91 -0.21 9.24
CA ILE A 86 -4.49 0.13 9.46
C ILE A 86 -3.67 -1.07 9.95
N LYS A 87 -4.28 -2.19 10.36
CA LYS A 87 -3.59 -3.31 11.06
C LYS A 87 -2.23 -3.73 10.47
N ASN A 88 -2.09 -3.75 9.15
CA ASN A 88 -0.85 -4.17 8.46
C ASN A 88 -0.25 -3.03 7.61
N ALA A 89 -0.44 -1.78 8.03
CA ALA A 89 -0.01 -0.60 7.29
C ALA A 89 0.90 0.29 8.14
N GLU A 90 1.98 0.79 7.52
CA GLU A 90 2.87 1.79 8.08
C GLU A 90 2.27 3.18 7.83
N VAL A 91 1.64 3.76 8.85
CA VAL A 91 1.08 5.12 8.79
C VAL A 91 2.22 6.13 8.67
N VAL A 92 2.16 6.96 7.63
CA VAL A 92 3.12 8.04 7.38
C VAL A 92 2.64 9.35 8.00
N ASP A 93 1.36 9.65 7.81
CA ASP A 93 0.71 10.82 8.38
C ASP A 93 -0.79 10.59 8.51
N PHE A 94 -1.43 11.31 9.43
CA PHE A 94 -2.86 11.22 9.66
C PHE A 94 -3.46 12.53 10.16
N ALA A 95 -4.74 12.74 9.85
CA ALA A 95 -5.53 13.82 10.39
C ALA A 95 -6.90 13.29 10.80
N PHE A 96 -7.46 13.87 11.84
CA PHE A 96 -8.85 13.63 12.20
C PHE A 96 -9.48 14.92 12.68
N GLY A 97 -10.80 14.97 12.63
CA GLY A 97 -11.53 16.05 13.24
C GLY A 97 -13.01 15.76 13.30
N THR A 98 -13.70 16.59 14.07
CA THR A 98 -15.14 16.45 14.28
C THR A 98 -15.86 17.66 13.72
N TYR A 99 -17.01 17.42 13.11
CA TYR A 99 -17.88 18.44 12.57
C TYR A 99 -19.31 18.22 13.04
N THR A 100 -19.95 19.30 13.48
CA THR A 100 -21.36 19.26 13.85
C THR A 100 -22.12 20.05 12.80
N MET A 101 -22.99 19.38 12.05
CA MET A 101 -23.81 20.06 11.04
C MET A 101 -24.67 21.15 11.69
N PRO A 102 -24.63 22.41 11.19
CA PRO A 102 -25.35 23.52 11.81
C PRO A 102 -26.86 23.30 11.91
N ILE A 103 -27.46 22.73 10.86
CA ILE A 103 -28.91 22.55 10.74
C ILE A 103 -29.36 21.32 11.53
N THR A 104 -28.80 20.15 11.22
CA THR A 104 -29.25 18.88 11.80
C THR A 104 -28.68 18.60 13.19
N ARG A 105 -27.68 19.40 13.64
CA ARG A 105 -26.88 19.19 14.86
C ARG A 105 -26.22 17.81 14.93
N ARG A 106 -26.19 17.07 13.82
CA ARG A 106 -25.58 15.75 13.75
C ARG A 106 -24.07 15.90 13.83
N LYS A 107 -23.47 15.23 14.81
CA LYS A 107 -22.03 15.16 14.98
C LYS A 107 -21.46 14.09 14.05
N TYR A 108 -20.37 14.46 13.39
CA TYR A 108 -19.55 13.61 12.54
C TYR A 108 -18.13 13.60 13.10
N ALA A 109 -17.45 12.48 12.97
CA ALA A 109 -16.00 12.39 13.08
C ALA A 109 -15.45 11.86 11.77
N VAL A 110 -14.40 12.48 11.26
CA VAL A 110 -13.70 12.06 10.05
C VAL A 110 -12.24 11.80 10.40
N GLY A 111 -11.71 10.70 9.87
CA GLY A 111 -10.31 10.32 9.99
C GLY A 111 -9.73 10.02 8.63
N ILE A 112 -8.50 10.48 8.41
CA ILE A 112 -7.73 10.28 7.19
C ILE A 112 -6.34 9.81 7.61
N ALA A 113 -5.87 8.73 7.02
CA ALA A 113 -4.51 8.24 7.21
C ALA A 113 -3.89 7.94 5.85
N VAL A 114 -2.66 8.39 5.68
CA VAL A 114 -1.80 8.00 4.57
C VAL A 114 -0.89 6.91 5.08
N ALA A 115 -0.89 5.76 4.42
CA ALA A 115 -0.10 4.62 4.85
C ALA A 115 0.56 3.89 3.68
N ASN A 116 1.65 3.21 3.99
CA ASN A 116 2.27 2.23 3.11
C ASN A 116 1.94 0.84 3.65
N VAL A 117 1.36 -0.01 2.82
CA VAL A 117 1.26 -1.44 3.11
C VAL A 117 2.50 -2.09 2.51
N PRO A 118 3.35 -2.74 3.33
CA PRO A 118 4.40 -3.58 2.78
C PRO A 118 3.71 -4.58 1.84
N ARG A 119 4.05 -4.57 0.56
CA ARG A 119 3.84 -5.77 -0.22
C ARG A 119 4.81 -6.76 0.38
N GLU A 120 4.32 -7.56 1.32
CA GLU A 120 4.97 -8.84 1.59
C GLU A 120 5.19 -9.43 0.20
N ARG A 121 6.46 -9.53 -0.23
CA ARG A 121 6.80 -10.47 -1.30
C ARG A 121 6.13 -11.75 -0.82
N GLU A 122 5.15 -12.29 -1.56
CA GLU A 122 4.53 -13.60 -1.26
C GLU A 122 5.58 -14.43 -0.55
N ASN A 123 5.40 -14.73 0.73
CA ASN A 123 6.49 -15.03 1.65
C ASN A 123 7.45 -16.03 0.98
N LEU A 124 8.53 -15.52 0.34
CA LEU A 124 9.27 -16.32 -0.66
C LEU A 124 10.02 -17.45 0.03
N GLU A 125 10.17 -17.31 1.35
CA GLU A 125 10.68 -18.27 2.31
C GLU A 125 9.74 -19.48 2.52
N SER A 126 8.44 -19.33 2.28
CA SER A 126 7.43 -20.39 2.44
C SER A 126 6.98 -21.00 1.11
N LEU A 127 7.65 -20.71 0.00
CA LEU A 127 7.34 -21.32 -1.29
C LEU A 127 7.73 -22.79 -1.30
N SER A 128 6.88 -23.61 -1.91
CA SER A 128 7.23 -24.97 -2.30
C SER A 128 8.36 -24.98 -3.33
N ILE A 129 9.00 -26.15 -3.47
CA ILE A 129 10.07 -26.34 -4.48
C ILE A 129 9.55 -26.05 -5.89
N GLU A 130 8.29 -26.43 -6.19
CA GLU A 130 7.67 -26.25 -7.50
C GLU A 130 7.43 -24.78 -7.84
N GLU A 131 6.93 -24.00 -6.88
CA GLU A 131 6.71 -22.56 -7.04
C GLU A 131 8.04 -21.81 -7.20
N ARG A 132 9.04 -22.16 -6.38
CA ARG A 132 10.40 -21.62 -6.52
C ARG A 132 10.98 -21.90 -7.91
N ARG A 133 10.84 -23.13 -8.41
CA ARG A 133 11.28 -23.52 -9.76
C ARG A 133 10.52 -22.79 -10.86
N ALA A 134 9.21 -22.57 -10.69
CA ALA A 134 8.42 -21.81 -11.66
C ALA A 134 8.92 -20.35 -11.79
N ILE A 135 9.28 -19.71 -10.68
CA ILE A 135 9.87 -18.37 -10.66
C ILE A 135 11.25 -18.39 -11.32
N LEU A 136 12.11 -19.34 -10.96
CA LEU A 136 13.44 -19.50 -11.55
C LEU A 136 13.37 -19.75 -13.07
N ARG A 137 12.39 -20.52 -13.54
CA ARG A 137 12.18 -20.80 -14.98
C ARG A 137 11.84 -19.51 -15.74
N LYS A 138 10.92 -18.69 -15.24
CA LYS A 138 10.62 -17.37 -15.82
C LYS A 138 11.84 -16.44 -15.81
N ALA A 139 12.61 -16.44 -14.73
CA ALA A 139 13.83 -15.64 -14.67
C ALA A 139 14.85 -16.11 -15.73
N LEU A 140 15.07 -17.42 -15.88
CA LEU A 140 15.94 -17.99 -16.90
C LEU A 140 15.46 -17.64 -18.31
N GLU A 141 14.16 -17.75 -18.61
CA GLU A 141 13.59 -17.35 -19.90
C GLU A 141 13.93 -15.90 -20.29
N LEU A 142 13.83 -14.97 -19.33
CA LEU A 142 14.16 -13.55 -19.54
C LEU A 142 15.65 -13.30 -19.81
N PHE A 143 16.52 -14.20 -19.34
CA PHE A 143 17.98 -14.14 -19.57
C PHE A 143 18.45 -15.15 -20.61
N GLU A 144 17.59 -15.49 -21.58
CA GLU A 144 17.91 -16.41 -22.68
C GLU A 144 18.45 -17.77 -22.19
N TRP A 145 17.94 -18.23 -21.04
CA TRP A 145 18.34 -19.46 -20.37
C TRP A 145 19.81 -19.49 -19.94
N ASN A 146 20.42 -18.32 -19.67
CA ASN A 146 21.77 -18.23 -19.15
C ASN A 146 21.79 -18.17 -17.61
N PRO A 147 22.05 -19.30 -16.90
CA PRO A 147 22.08 -19.31 -15.44
C PRO A 147 23.23 -18.48 -14.84
N LYS A 148 24.30 -18.19 -15.62
CA LYS A 148 25.41 -17.34 -15.16
C LYS A 148 25.01 -15.86 -15.02
N ALA A 149 23.89 -15.45 -15.64
CA ALA A 149 23.35 -14.12 -15.48
C ALA A 149 22.64 -13.92 -14.12
N LEU A 150 22.35 -15.00 -13.39
CA LEU A 150 21.63 -14.97 -12.12
C LEU A 150 22.60 -14.86 -10.92
N ASN A 151 22.31 -13.94 -10.00
CA ASN A 151 23.05 -13.87 -8.73
C ASN A 151 22.51 -14.93 -7.75
N ILE A 152 23.12 -16.12 -7.80
CA ILE A 152 22.71 -17.28 -7.00
C ILE A 152 22.74 -16.99 -5.48
N SER A 153 23.69 -16.19 -5.02
CA SER A 153 23.82 -15.87 -3.59
C SER A 153 22.65 -15.02 -3.10
N GLU A 154 22.20 -14.06 -3.91
CA GLU A 154 21.07 -13.19 -3.56
C GLU A 154 19.74 -13.93 -3.71
N ILE A 155 19.61 -14.78 -4.73
CA ILE A 155 18.45 -15.66 -4.93
C ILE A 155 18.28 -16.63 -3.76
N ALA A 156 19.35 -17.25 -3.30
CA ALA A 156 19.34 -18.17 -2.15
C ALA A 156 18.84 -17.46 -0.87
N ARG A 157 19.31 -16.23 -0.61
CA ARG A 157 18.81 -15.40 0.50
C ARG A 157 17.33 -15.08 0.34
N LEU A 158 16.91 -14.72 -0.87
CA LEU A 158 15.55 -14.29 -1.18
C LEU A 158 14.52 -15.42 -1.00
N PHE A 159 14.91 -16.67 -1.23
CA PHE A 159 14.08 -17.86 -0.98
C PHE A 159 14.36 -18.52 0.39
N ASN A 160 15.25 -17.96 1.22
CA ASN A 160 15.70 -18.55 2.48
C ASN A 160 16.16 -20.02 2.36
N VAL A 161 16.93 -20.34 1.33
CA VAL A 161 17.50 -21.67 1.08
C VAL A 161 19.01 -21.62 0.86
N SER A 162 19.67 -22.78 0.81
CA SER A 162 21.08 -22.83 0.47
C SER A 162 21.33 -22.52 -1.02
N ARG A 163 22.53 -22.06 -1.34
CA ARG A 163 22.96 -21.89 -2.75
C ARG A 163 22.87 -23.20 -3.52
N ASP A 164 23.19 -24.31 -2.86
CA ASP A 164 23.14 -25.65 -3.45
C ASP A 164 21.72 -26.04 -3.85
N SER A 165 20.70 -25.67 -3.06
CA SER A 165 19.30 -25.85 -3.44
C SER A 165 18.94 -25.12 -4.73
N ILE A 166 19.42 -23.88 -4.89
CA ILE A 166 19.19 -23.09 -6.11
C ILE A 166 19.94 -23.70 -7.31
N TYR A 167 21.18 -24.18 -7.12
CA TYR A 167 21.91 -24.89 -8.18
C TYR A 167 21.16 -26.15 -8.64
N ASN A 168 20.68 -26.96 -7.70
CA ASN A 168 19.92 -28.19 -7.99
C ASN A 168 18.61 -27.87 -8.72
N ASP A 169 17.92 -26.81 -8.34
CA ASP A 169 16.68 -26.39 -9.00
C ASP A 169 16.92 -25.92 -10.44
N ILE A 170 17.97 -25.13 -10.67
CA ILE A 170 18.36 -24.69 -12.01
C ILE A 170 18.74 -25.90 -12.88
N GLU A 171 19.52 -26.84 -12.33
CA GLU A 171 19.91 -28.05 -13.05
C GLU A 171 18.68 -28.89 -13.44
N HIS A 172 17.71 -29.03 -12.54
CA HIS A 172 16.46 -29.73 -12.81
C HIS A 172 15.64 -29.04 -13.90
N ILE A 173 15.52 -27.71 -13.86
CA ILE A 173 14.80 -26.92 -14.87
C ILE A 173 15.45 -27.08 -16.24
N LEU A 174 16.79 -27.10 -16.31
CA LEU A 174 17.52 -27.30 -17.57
C LEU A 174 17.36 -28.72 -18.11
N LYS A 175 17.37 -29.74 -17.23
CA LYS A 175 17.12 -31.14 -17.61
C LYS A 175 15.71 -31.39 -18.13
N GLU A 176 14.69 -30.72 -17.57
CA GLU A 176 13.30 -30.83 -18.06
C GLU A 176 13.09 -30.20 -19.45
N ARG A 177 14.03 -29.37 -19.91
CA ARG A 177 13.97 -28.71 -21.22
C ARG A 177 14.62 -29.54 -22.33
N GLU A 178 15.59 -30.38 -22.00
CA GLU A 178 16.23 -31.32 -22.93
C GLU A 178 15.31 -32.48 -23.30
#